data_AF-A0A351TQD6-F1
#
_entry.id   AF-A0A351TQD6-F1
#
_cell.length_a   1.000
_cell.length_b   1.000
_cell.length_c   1.000
_cell.angle_alpha   90.00
_cell.angle_beta   90.00
_cell.angle_gamma   90.00
#
_symmetry.space_group_name_H-M   'P 1'
#
loop_
_entity.id
_entity.type
_entity.pdbx_description
1 polymer ?
#
loop_
_entity_poly.entity_id
_entity_poly.type
_entity_poly.pdbx_seq_one_letter_code
_entity_poly.pdbx_strand_id
1 'polypeptide(L)'
;MDEENGSGSFDSGEFAGLLEELAALGELEMVMDTEERAELFRSGQLPVIVGELSCLDDYLRIRNHFSGTGRITGFPNSSGELRYPAQLYDWLGINSASKYKEDAWNFVEFCLSYTSRSDNIMDRFAVVEDKFDKQTHYENEMMHSLYYRVKDYARTMVRWQDVPAMTEEETDFLRGIGEHLYLYENRSLLQVISEEADAFFAGDISAQETAERIQNRAGLVLGE
;
A
#
# COMPACT_ATOMS: atom_id res chain seq x y z
N MET A 1 -15.46 6.59 -7.32
CA MET A 1 -15.42 6.97 -8.73
C MET A 1 -16.07 5.85 -9.51
N ASP A 2 -16.89 6.16 -10.51
CA ASP A 2 -17.38 5.17 -11.47
C ASP A 2 -16.47 5.23 -12.70
N GLU A 3 -15.47 4.34 -12.73
CA GLU A 3 -14.50 4.25 -13.82
C GLU A 3 -15.14 3.81 -15.15
N GLU A 4 -16.25 3.06 -15.09
CA GLU A 4 -16.96 2.57 -16.27
C GLU A 4 -17.74 3.69 -16.97
N ASN A 5 -18.24 4.66 -16.19
CA ASN A 5 -18.97 5.83 -16.70
C ASN A 5 -18.14 7.13 -16.73
N GLY A 6 -16.86 7.10 -16.33
CA GLY A 6 -15.98 8.26 -16.30
C GLY A 6 -16.49 9.39 -15.39
N SER A 7 -17.27 9.06 -14.34
CA SER A 7 -17.92 10.05 -13.47
C SER A 7 -17.37 10.01 -12.04
N GLY A 8 -16.96 11.20 -11.57
CA GLY A 8 -16.64 11.47 -10.17
C GLY A 8 -17.90 11.84 -9.39
N SER A 9 -17.85 11.66 -8.07
CA SER A 9 -18.88 12.11 -7.12
C SER A 9 -18.26 13.02 -6.05
N PHE A 10 -17.34 13.89 -6.48
CA PHE A 10 -16.58 14.77 -5.59
C PHE A 10 -17.43 15.89 -5.02
N ASP A 11 -18.49 16.30 -5.71
CA ASP A 11 -19.49 17.28 -5.25
C ASP A 11 -20.49 16.71 -4.24
N SER A 12 -20.31 15.46 -3.80
CA SER A 12 -21.10 14.85 -2.75
C SER A 12 -20.80 15.49 -1.39
N GLY A 13 -21.84 15.59 -0.55
CA GLY A 13 -21.66 16.05 0.84
C GLY A 13 -20.73 15.15 1.66
N GLU A 14 -20.56 13.88 1.26
CA GLU A 14 -19.62 12.94 1.89
C GLU A 14 -18.17 13.40 1.69
N PHE A 15 -17.80 13.80 0.47
CA PHE A 15 -16.44 14.25 0.19
C PHE A 15 -16.14 15.60 0.86
N ALA A 16 -17.08 16.54 0.83
CA ALA A 16 -16.94 17.80 1.57
C ALA A 16 -16.81 17.55 3.08
N GLY A 17 -17.60 16.64 3.65
CA GLY A 17 -17.48 16.23 5.05
C GLY A 17 -16.11 15.63 5.39
N LEU A 18 -15.56 14.79 4.50
CA LEU A 18 -14.21 14.24 4.66
C LEU A 18 -13.14 15.34 4.71
N LEU A 19 -13.24 16.37 3.87
CA LEU A 19 -12.31 17.51 3.91
C LEU A 19 -12.37 18.22 5.27
N GLU A 20 -13.59 18.48 5.79
CA GLU A 20 -13.78 19.12 7.10
C GLU A 20 -13.23 18.26 8.24
N GLU A 21 -13.45 16.95 8.22
CA GLU A 21 -12.89 16.01 9.19
C GLU A 21 -11.35 16.01 9.15
N LEU A 22 -10.75 15.99 7.96
CA LEU A 22 -9.30 16.06 7.79
C LEU A 22 -8.72 17.39 8.27
N ALA A 23 -9.43 18.52 8.06
CA ALA A 23 -9.00 19.82 8.55
C ALA A 23 -8.99 19.86 10.09
N ALA A 24 -9.97 19.23 10.74
CA ALA A 24 -9.99 19.09 12.19
C ALA A 24 -8.81 18.26 12.74
N LEU A 25 -8.21 17.41 11.90
CA LEU A 25 -7.02 16.63 12.22
C LEU A 25 -5.71 17.36 11.88
N GLY A 26 -5.75 18.54 11.26
CA GLY A 26 -4.56 19.27 10.77
C GLY A 26 -3.59 19.75 11.86
N GLU A 27 -4.04 19.82 13.11
CA GLU A 27 -3.21 20.15 14.28
C GLU A 27 -2.50 18.92 14.88
N LEU A 28 -2.74 17.72 14.35
CA LEU A 28 -2.09 16.51 14.85
C LEU A 28 -0.63 16.46 14.40
N GLU A 29 0.28 16.41 15.37
CA GLU A 29 1.69 16.14 15.10
C GLU A 29 1.85 14.71 14.60
N MET A 30 2.42 14.56 13.40
CA MET A 30 2.75 13.25 12.88
C MET A 30 3.96 12.67 13.62
N VAL A 31 3.72 11.58 14.35
CA VAL A 31 4.79 10.84 15.02
C VAL A 31 5.62 10.11 13.97
N MET A 32 6.77 10.67 13.61
CA MET A 32 7.64 10.11 12.58
C MET A 32 8.45 8.91 13.08
N ASP A 33 8.76 8.86 14.37
CA ASP A 33 9.56 7.80 14.94
C ASP A 33 8.78 6.48 15.02
N THR A 34 9.38 5.41 14.49
CA THR A 34 8.74 4.09 14.39
C THR A 34 8.58 3.41 15.75
N GLU A 35 9.52 3.61 16.67
CA GLU A 35 9.44 3.06 18.03
C GLU A 35 8.35 3.78 18.83
N GLU A 36 8.32 5.10 18.78
CA GLU A 36 7.29 5.91 19.44
C GLU A 36 5.89 5.57 18.93
N ARG A 37 5.69 5.45 17.62
CA ARG A 37 4.41 4.99 17.05
C ARG A 37 3.98 3.63 17.60
N ALA A 38 4.91 2.69 17.75
CA ALA A 38 4.63 1.37 18.31
C ALA A 38 4.20 1.44 19.77
N GLU A 39 4.89 2.27 20.57
CA GLU A 39 4.56 2.49 21.98
C GLU A 39 3.18 3.12 22.15
N LEU A 40 2.88 4.17 21.38
CA LEU A 40 1.58 4.83 21.38
C LEU A 40 0.46 3.90 20.92
N PHE A 41 0.72 3.03 19.96
CA PHE A 41 -0.25 2.03 19.53
C PHE A 41 -0.52 1.01 20.64
N ARG A 42 0.54 0.47 21.27
CA ARG A 42 0.41 -0.47 22.39
C ARG A 42 -0.25 0.14 23.62
N SER A 43 -0.07 1.44 23.88
CA SER A 43 -0.74 2.15 24.98
C SER A 43 -2.19 2.53 24.67
N GLY A 44 -2.65 2.34 23.42
CA GLY A 44 -3.99 2.72 22.97
C GLY A 44 -4.14 4.22 22.68
N GLN A 45 -3.05 4.98 22.66
CA GLN A 45 -3.04 6.40 22.32
C GLN A 45 -3.05 6.65 20.80
N LEU A 46 -2.56 5.68 20.02
CA LEU A 46 -2.64 5.68 18.56
C LEU A 46 -3.49 4.49 18.09
N PRO A 47 -4.68 4.69 17.48
CA PRO A 47 -5.56 3.58 17.12
C PRO A 47 -5.13 2.84 15.83
N VAL A 48 -4.28 3.46 15.01
CA VAL A 48 -3.87 2.93 13.70
C VAL A 48 -2.46 3.39 13.35
N ILE A 49 -1.68 2.49 12.73
CA ILE A 49 -0.39 2.81 12.13
C ILE A 49 -0.52 2.57 10.62
N VAL A 50 -0.16 3.56 9.82
CA VAL A 50 0.04 3.36 8.38
C VAL A 50 1.39 2.68 8.17
N GLY A 51 1.36 1.48 7.58
CA GLY A 51 2.55 0.70 7.25
C GLY A 51 2.62 0.42 5.75
N GLU A 52 3.83 0.19 5.27
CA GLU A 52 4.11 -0.26 3.91
C GLU A 52 4.53 -1.72 3.95
N LEU A 53 4.13 -2.48 2.93
CA LEU A 53 4.45 -3.89 2.83
C LEU A 53 5.02 -4.17 1.43
N SER A 54 6.35 -4.20 1.34
CA SER A 54 7.07 -4.37 0.07
C SER A 54 7.68 -5.76 -0.09
N CYS A 55 8.01 -6.41 1.03
CA CYS A 55 8.67 -7.70 1.09
C CYS A 55 8.24 -8.50 2.33
N LEU A 56 8.69 -9.75 2.41
CA LEU A 56 8.34 -10.63 3.53
C LEU A 56 8.95 -10.14 4.85
N ASP A 57 10.12 -9.52 4.81
CA ASP A 57 10.76 -8.90 5.97
C ASP A 57 9.86 -7.86 6.66
N ASP A 58 9.21 -6.99 5.88
CA ASP A 58 8.26 -6.00 6.40
C ASP A 58 7.11 -6.66 7.18
N TYR A 59 6.55 -7.73 6.61
CA TYR A 59 5.46 -8.49 7.24
C TYR A 59 5.92 -9.12 8.55
N LEU A 60 7.08 -9.78 8.54
CA LEU A 60 7.62 -10.46 9.72
C LEU A 60 7.93 -9.46 10.84
N ARG A 61 8.39 -8.24 10.52
CA ARG A 61 8.57 -7.15 11.49
C ARG A 61 7.24 -6.73 12.10
N ILE A 62 6.20 -6.49 11.29
CA ILE A 62 4.88 -6.09 11.78
C ILE A 62 4.30 -7.21 12.67
N ARG A 63 4.30 -8.45 12.17
CA ARG A 63 3.84 -9.63 12.90
C ARG A 63 4.54 -9.75 14.25
N ASN A 64 5.87 -9.65 14.30
CA ASN A 64 6.64 -9.84 15.53
C ASN A 64 6.35 -8.76 16.59
N HIS A 65 6.07 -7.52 16.18
CA HIS A 65 5.84 -6.41 17.12
C HIS A 65 4.39 -6.21 17.52
N PHE A 66 3.45 -6.62 16.66
CA PHE A 66 2.02 -6.34 16.84
C PHE A 66 1.13 -7.58 16.94
N SER A 67 1.69 -8.80 16.87
CA SER A 67 0.91 -10.02 17.10
C SER A 67 0.24 -9.98 18.49
N GLY A 68 -1.06 -10.24 18.51
CA GLY A 68 -1.89 -10.19 19.71
C GLY A 68 -2.30 -8.78 20.18
N THR A 69 -1.77 -7.70 19.58
CA THR A 69 -2.14 -6.31 19.93
C THR A 69 -2.83 -5.56 18.79
N GLY A 70 -2.66 -6.00 17.53
CA GLY A 70 -3.29 -5.42 16.37
C GLY A 70 -3.57 -6.42 15.25
N ARG A 71 -4.18 -5.93 14.18
CA ARG A 71 -4.42 -6.66 12.92
C ARG A 71 -4.09 -5.77 11.73
N ILE A 72 -3.60 -6.36 10.65
CA ILE A 72 -3.41 -5.66 9.38
C ILE A 72 -4.76 -5.60 8.65
N THR A 73 -5.12 -4.43 8.12
CA THR A 73 -6.36 -4.22 7.35
C THR A 73 -6.11 -3.17 6.25
N GLY A 74 -6.98 -3.15 5.24
CA GLY A 74 -6.95 -2.16 4.17
C GLY A 74 -7.43 -0.77 4.61
N PHE A 75 -7.31 0.20 3.71
CA PHE A 75 -7.73 1.57 3.94
C PHE A 75 -9.27 1.69 3.97
N PRO A 76 -9.82 2.55 4.84
CA PRO A 76 -11.24 2.80 4.89
C PRO A 76 -11.72 3.40 3.56
N ASN A 77 -12.92 3.01 3.15
CA ASN A 77 -13.61 3.54 1.98
C ASN A 77 -15.13 3.43 2.19
N SER A 78 -15.89 4.16 1.37
CA SER A 78 -17.34 4.30 1.52
C SER A 78 -18.12 2.99 1.29
N SER A 79 -17.58 2.05 0.51
CA SER A 79 -18.18 0.73 0.33
C SER A 79 -17.87 -0.25 1.47
N GLY A 80 -16.92 0.08 2.36
CA GLY A 80 -16.43 -0.81 3.40
C GLY A 80 -15.66 -2.02 2.87
N GLU A 81 -15.29 -2.00 1.59
CA GLU A 81 -14.53 -3.08 0.95
C GLU A 81 -13.09 -3.11 1.46
N LEU A 82 -12.48 -4.28 1.45
CA LEU A 82 -11.06 -4.38 1.73
C LEU A 82 -10.27 -3.84 0.54
N ARG A 83 -9.51 -2.76 0.76
CA ARG A 83 -8.65 -2.15 -0.26
C ARG A 83 -7.27 -1.86 0.30
N TYR A 84 -6.25 -2.44 -0.32
CA TYR A 84 -4.85 -2.15 -0.01
C TYR A 84 -4.29 -1.26 -1.12
N PRO A 85 -4.09 0.05 -0.88
CA PRO A 85 -3.45 0.92 -1.86
C PRO A 85 -2.08 0.36 -2.23
N ALA A 86 -1.86 0.18 -3.53
CA ALA A 86 -0.64 -0.40 -4.04
C ALA A 86 0.05 0.55 -5.00
N GLN A 87 1.37 0.59 -4.89
CA GLN A 87 2.23 1.25 -5.85
C GLN A 87 3.02 0.18 -6.59
N LEU A 88 2.76 0.06 -7.89
CA LEU A 88 3.52 -0.85 -8.73
C LEU A 88 4.87 -0.22 -9.07
N TYR A 89 5.91 -1.03 -9.01
CA TYR A 89 7.26 -0.70 -9.44
C TYR A 89 7.66 -1.60 -10.61
N ASP A 90 8.48 -1.09 -11.53
CA ASP A 90 9.08 -1.85 -12.64
C ASP A 90 8.08 -2.46 -13.64
N TRP A 91 7.25 -1.62 -14.27
CA TRP A 91 6.22 -2.08 -15.21
C TRP A 91 6.84 -2.61 -16.51
N LEU A 92 6.32 -3.74 -16.98
CA LEU A 92 6.55 -4.25 -18.32
C LEU A 92 5.27 -4.07 -19.14
N GLY A 93 5.35 -3.27 -20.19
CA GLY A 93 4.25 -3.01 -21.10
C GLY A 93 4.55 -3.54 -22.50
N ILE A 94 3.55 -4.14 -23.16
CA ILE A 94 3.63 -4.51 -24.57
C ILE A 94 2.88 -3.44 -25.37
N ASN A 95 3.57 -2.84 -26.34
CA ASN A 95 2.94 -1.86 -27.23
C ASN A 95 1.78 -2.52 -28.00
N SER A 96 0.59 -1.94 -27.91
CA SER A 96 -0.64 -2.48 -28.51
C SER A 96 -0.60 -2.54 -30.04
N ALA A 97 0.23 -1.74 -30.70
CA ALA A 97 0.46 -1.73 -32.14
C ALA A 97 1.60 -2.67 -32.58
N SER A 98 2.28 -3.36 -31.65
CA SER A 98 3.33 -4.32 -31.99
C SER A 98 2.78 -5.46 -32.86
N LYS A 99 3.54 -5.83 -33.90
CA LYS A 99 3.26 -7.02 -34.72
C LYS A 99 3.86 -8.31 -34.15
N TYR A 100 4.62 -8.22 -33.06
CA TYR A 100 5.33 -9.32 -32.40
C TYR A 100 4.81 -9.56 -30.98
N LYS A 101 3.48 -9.53 -30.79
CA LYS A 101 2.86 -9.62 -29.45
C LYS A 101 3.19 -10.92 -28.73
N GLU A 102 3.11 -12.06 -29.43
CA GLU A 102 3.42 -13.37 -28.86
C GLU A 102 4.88 -13.47 -28.40
N ASP A 103 5.83 -13.02 -29.23
CA ASP A 103 7.25 -13.04 -28.88
C ASP A 103 7.54 -12.09 -27.71
N ALA A 104 6.91 -10.91 -27.69
CA ALA A 104 7.01 -9.98 -26.57
C ALA A 104 6.42 -10.60 -25.29
N TRP A 105 5.34 -11.38 -25.41
CA TRP A 105 4.74 -12.03 -24.25
C TRP A 105 5.66 -13.10 -23.67
N ASN A 106 6.20 -13.97 -24.54
CA ASN A 106 7.21 -14.97 -24.18
C ASN A 106 8.43 -14.34 -23.51
N PHE A 107 8.85 -13.15 -23.96
CA PHE A 107 9.96 -12.42 -23.33
C PHE A 107 9.63 -11.93 -21.92
N VAL A 108 8.42 -11.42 -21.67
CA VAL A 108 8.01 -11.02 -20.32
C VAL A 108 7.89 -12.24 -19.40
N GLU A 109 7.31 -13.35 -19.86
CA GLU A 109 7.27 -14.61 -19.10
C GLU A 109 8.68 -15.09 -18.75
N PHE A 110 9.62 -15.03 -19.71
CA PHE A 110 11.03 -15.30 -19.46
C PHE A 110 11.61 -14.35 -18.41
N CYS A 111 11.37 -13.05 -18.51
CA CYS A 111 11.83 -12.07 -17.52
C CYS A 111 11.29 -12.41 -16.12
N LEU A 112 9.97 -12.62 -15.95
CA LEU A 112 9.38 -12.94 -14.65
C LEU A 112 9.90 -14.27 -14.08
N SER A 113 10.04 -15.29 -14.92
CA SER A 113 10.61 -16.59 -14.53
C SER A 113 12.11 -16.52 -14.22
N TYR A 114 12.86 -15.54 -14.74
CA TYR A 114 14.28 -15.37 -14.47
C TYR A 114 14.55 -14.42 -13.29
N THR A 115 13.85 -13.28 -13.20
CA THR A 115 14.13 -12.20 -12.25
C THR A 115 13.40 -12.32 -10.93
N SER A 116 12.25 -13.01 -10.88
CA SER A 116 11.55 -13.22 -9.62
C SER A 116 12.41 -14.13 -8.73
N ARG A 117 13.07 -13.54 -7.74
CA ARG A 117 13.84 -14.27 -6.75
C ARG A 117 12.92 -14.65 -5.60
N SER A 118 13.17 -15.81 -5.00
CA SER A 118 12.41 -16.31 -3.84
C SER A 118 13.33 -16.79 -2.72
N ASP A 119 14.64 -16.53 -2.84
CA ASP A 119 15.69 -16.97 -1.93
C ASP A 119 16.03 -15.91 -0.87
N ASN A 120 15.40 -14.73 -0.92
CA ASN A 120 15.63 -13.64 0.00
C ASN A 120 14.31 -12.99 0.42
N ILE A 121 14.07 -12.92 1.73
CA ILE A 121 12.85 -12.34 2.32
C ILE A 121 12.82 -10.80 2.22
N MET A 122 13.97 -10.18 1.96
CA MET A 122 14.14 -8.73 1.74
C MET A 122 13.88 -8.33 0.28
N ASP A 123 13.85 -9.30 -0.64
CA ASP A 123 13.47 -9.02 -2.01
C ASP A 123 11.95 -8.77 -2.03
N ARG A 124 11.49 -7.94 -2.98
CA ARG A 124 10.06 -7.68 -3.16
C ARG A 124 9.28 -8.98 -3.33
N PHE A 125 8.00 -8.97 -2.97
CA PHE A 125 7.17 -10.16 -3.14
C PHE A 125 7.23 -10.71 -4.55
N ALA A 126 7.46 -12.02 -4.64
CA ALA A 126 7.40 -12.72 -5.89
C ALA A 126 5.96 -12.70 -6.44
N VAL A 127 5.81 -12.32 -7.71
CA VAL A 127 4.51 -12.26 -8.41
C VAL A 127 4.16 -13.55 -9.18
N VAL A 128 4.97 -14.60 -9.01
CA VAL A 128 4.77 -15.92 -9.61
C VAL A 128 4.45 -16.90 -8.48
N GLU A 129 3.34 -17.63 -8.59
CA GLU A 129 2.79 -18.47 -7.52
C GLU A 129 3.83 -19.41 -6.88
N ASP A 130 4.47 -20.28 -7.67
CA ASP A 130 5.49 -21.22 -7.17
C ASP A 130 6.67 -20.52 -6.47
N LYS A 131 6.97 -19.28 -6.82
CA LYS A 131 8.07 -18.51 -6.23
C LYS A 131 7.62 -17.77 -4.97
N PHE A 132 6.39 -17.27 -4.96
CA PHE A 132 5.77 -16.71 -3.78
C PHE A 132 5.70 -17.76 -2.67
N ASP A 133 5.25 -18.98 -3.01
CA ASP A 133 5.18 -20.09 -2.05
C ASP A 133 6.57 -20.46 -1.52
N LYS A 134 7.60 -20.49 -2.38
CA LYS A 134 8.98 -20.69 -1.91
C LYS A 134 9.48 -19.56 -1.01
N GLN A 135 9.11 -18.32 -1.31
CA GLN A 135 9.52 -17.14 -0.54
C GLN A 135 8.89 -17.16 0.86
N THR A 136 7.62 -17.56 0.99
CA THR A 136 6.90 -17.63 2.27
C THR A 136 7.32 -18.84 3.11
N HIS A 137 7.74 -19.94 2.48
CA HIS A 137 8.25 -21.14 3.14
C HIS A 137 9.79 -21.14 3.33
N TYR A 138 10.40 -19.95 3.44
CA TYR A 138 11.85 -19.81 3.54
C TYR A 138 12.49 -20.75 4.58
N GLU A 139 13.65 -21.33 4.24
CA GLU A 139 14.42 -22.16 5.16
C GLU A 139 15.37 -21.29 6.00
N ASN A 140 15.25 -21.39 7.33
CA ASN A 140 16.03 -20.60 8.30
C ASN A 140 17.56 -20.69 8.12
N GLU A 141 18.07 -21.77 7.52
CA GLU A 141 19.51 -22.02 7.37
C GLU A 141 20.17 -21.21 6.23
N MET A 142 19.43 -20.83 5.19
CA MET A 142 19.98 -20.14 4.01
C MET A 142 20.33 -18.66 4.27
N MET A 143 19.77 -18.07 5.33
CA MET A 143 19.80 -16.61 5.58
C MET A 143 20.80 -16.21 6.69
N HIS A 144 21.77 -17.07 7.01
CA HIS A 144 22.77 -16.81 8.06
C HIS A 144 23.79 -15.68 7.75
N SER A 145 23.75 -15.03 6.58
CA SER A 145 24.78 -14.06 6.17
C SER A 145 24.41 -12.57 6.21
N LEU A 146 23.17 -12.20 6.55
CA LEU A 146 22.74 -10.79 6.60
C LEU A 146 22.48 -10.35 8.05
N TYR A 147 23.57 -9.95 8.72
CA TYR A 147 23.53 -9.33 10.05
C TYR A 147 22.83 -7.97 9.97
N TYR A 148 21.55 -7.89 10.36
CA TYR A 148 20.87 -6.62 10.58
C TYR A 148 20.59 -6.39 12.07
N ARG A 149 20.94 -5.19 12.55
CA ARG A 149 20.43 -4.64 13.80
C ARG A 149 19.02 -4.14 13.53
N VAL A 150 18.00 -4.93 13.83
CA VAL A 150 16.62 -4.43 13.76
C VAL A 150 16.42 -3.48 14.94
N LYS A 151 16.39 -2.18 14.65
CA LYS A 151 15.81 -1.14 15.51
C LYS A 151 14.49 -0.74 14.85
N ASP A 152 13.49 -1.60 14.88
CA ASP A 152 12.16 -1.25 14.36
C ASP A 152 11.12 -1.60 15.42
N TYR A 153 10.25 -0.64 15.73
CA TYR A 153 9.15 -0.69 16.71
C TYR A 153 9.52 -1.01 18.18
N ALA A 154 10.80 -1.32 18.48
CA ALA A 154 11.36 -1.46 19.83
C ALA A 154 12.90 -1.35 19.85
N ARG A 155 13.46 -0.93 20.99
CA ARG A 155 14.89 -0.97 21.32
C ARG A 155 15.51 -2.37 21.49
N THR A 156 14.72 -3.43 21.32
CA THR A 156 15.17 -4.82 21.45
C THR A 156 15.59 -5.41 20.11
N MET A 157 16.84 -5.85 19.99
CA MET A 157 17.29 -6.61 18.83
C MET A 157 16.76 -8.05 18.89
N VAL A 158 16.03 -8.45 17.86
CA VAL A 158 15.67 -9.86 17.62
C VAL A 158 16.62 -10.42 16.57
N ARG A 159 17.15 -11.64 16.78
CA ARG A 159 17.92 -12.32 15.74
C ARG A 159 16.94 -13.02 14.79
N TRP A 160 17.19 -12.93 13.49
CA TRP A 160 16.35 -13.56 12.46
C TRP A 160 16.14 -15.05 12.65
N GLN A 161 17.17 -15.77 13.09
CA GLN A 161 17.07 -17.21 13.40
C GLN A 161 16.08 -17.53 14.54
N ASP A 162 15.71 -16.54 15.35
CA ASP A 162 14.75 -16.67 16.45
C ASP A 162 13.32 -16.28 16.01
N VAL A 163 13.13 -15.82 14.76
CA VAL A 163 11.82 -15.49 14.18
C VAL A 163 11.18 -16.79 13.68
N PRO A 164 9.97 -17.15 14.14
CA PRO A 164 9.28 -18.35 13.65
C PRO A 164 9.01 -18.27 12.15
N ALA A 165 9.07 -19.42 11.47
CA ALA A 165 8.65 -19.56 10.09
C ALA A 165 7.20 -19.09 9.90
N MET A 166 6.81 -18.79 8.65
CA MET A 166 5.41 -18.47 8.35
C MET A 166 4.51 -19.68 8.60
N THR A 167 3.27 -19.41 9.01
CA THR A 167 2.21 -20.42 8.97
C THR A 167 1.53 -20.44 7.59
N GLU A 168 0.78 -21.50 7.29
CA GLU A 168 -0.07 -21.55 6.09
C GLU A 168 -1.12 -20.42 6.11
N GLU A 169 -1.74 -20.14 7.26
CA GLU A 169 -2.71 -19.04 7.42
C GLU A 169 -2.09 -17.67 7.10
N GLU A 170 -0.85 -17.43 7.53
CA GLU A 170 -0.14 -16.18 7.23
C GLU A 170 0.20 -16.07 5.74
N THR A 171 0.51 -17.20 5.08
CA THR A 171 0.78 -17.26 3.64
C THR A 171 -0.50 -16.97 2.84
N ASP A 172 -1.61 -17.58 3.23
CA ASP A 172 -2.92 -17.34 2.63
C ASP A 172 -3.37 -15.89 2.84
N PHE A 173 -3.11 -15.31 4.01
CA PHE A 173 -3.38 -13.90 4.28
C PHE A 173 -2.62 -12.98 3.31
N LEU A 174 -1.31 -13.19 3.14
CA LEU A 174 -0.51 -12.39 2.19
C LEU A 174 -0.97 -12.58 0.75
N ARG A 175 -1.36 -13.80 0.37
CA ARG A 175 -1.96 -14.08 -0.95
C ARG A 175 -3.27 -13.30 -1.13
N GLY A 176 -4.13 -13.30 -0.12
CA GLY A 176 -5.40 -12.57 -0.11
C GLY A 176 -5.25 -11.05 -0.22
N ILE A 177 -4.17 -10.46 0.30
CA ILE A 177 -3.86 -9.03 0.06
C ILE A 177 -3.80 -8.74 -1.45
N GLY A 178 -3.23 -9.65 -2.24
CA GLY A 178 -3.12 -9.55 -3.70
C GLY A 178 -4.46 -9.39 -4.42
N GLU A 179 -5.53 -10.00 -3.90
CA GLU A 179 -6.88 -9.94 -4.47
C GLU A 179 -7.58 -8.60 -4.18
N HIS A 180 -7.07 -7.84 -3.22
CA HIS A 180 -7.65 -6.60 -2.71
C HIS A 180 -6.75 -5.38 -2.98
N LEU A 181 -5.74 -5.51 -3.84
CA LEU A 181 -4.89 -4.40 -4.24
C LEU A 181 -5.70 -3.36 -5.00
N TYR A 182 -5.53 -2.10 -4.63
CA TYR A 182 -6.13 -0.96 -5.31
C TYR A 182 -5.04 -0.10 -5.91
N LEU A 183 -4.98 -0.06 -7.24
CA LEU A 183 -4.04 0.72 -8.02
C LEU A 183 -4.69 2.05 -8.39
N TYR A 184 -4.13 3.15 -7.89
CA TYR A 184 -4.55 4.47 -8.30
C TYR A 184 -3.58 5.01 -9.36
N GLU A 185 -4.02 5.06 -10.62
CA GLU A 185 -3.14 5.38 -11.74
C GLU A 185 -3.36 6.79 -12.33
N ASN A 186 -4.46 7.46 -11.98
CA ASN A 186 -4.79 8.76 -12.56
C ASN A 186 -4.06 9.92 -11.84
N ARG A 187 -2.78 10.10 -12.14
CA ARG A 187 -1.95 11.17 -11.56
C ARG A 187 -2.52 12.57 -11.80
N SER A 188 -3.11 12.81 -12.97
CA SER A 188 -3.70 14.10 -13.31
C SER A 188 -4.88 14.43 -12.41
N LEU A 189 -5.72 13.45 -12.10
CA LEU A 189 -6.83 13.64 -11.17
C LEU A 189 -6.36 13.83 -9.73
N LEU A 190 -5.35 13.09 -9.28
CA LEU A 190 -4.76 13.32 -7.95
C LEU A 190 -4.19 14.73 -7.82
N GLN A 191 -3.55 15.23 -8.89
CA GLN A 191 -3.06 16.59 -8.93
C GLN A 191 -4.20 17.60 -8.81
N VAL A 192 -5.30 17.43 -9.55
CA VAL A 192 -6.50 18.27 -9.41
C VAL A 192 -7.01 18.27 -7.96
N ILE A 193 -7.14 17.09 -7.34
CA ILE A 193 -7.60 16.95 -5.96
C ILE A 193 -6.66 17.71 -5.01
N SER A 194 -5.35 17.51 -5.14
CA SER A 194 -4.35 18.15 -4.29
C SER A 194 -4.40 19.67 -4.40
N GLU A 195 -4.43 20.22 -5.61
CA GLU A 195 -4.41 21.68 -5.83
C GLU A 195 -5.63 22.38 -5.22
N GLU A 196 -6.82 21.79 -5.38
CA GLU A 196 -8.04 22.39 -4.81
C GLU A 196 -8.12 22.16 -3.29
N ALA A 197 -7.69 21.00 -2.79
CA ALA A 197 -7.64 20.72 -1.36
C ALA A 197 -6.62 21.62 -0.63
N ASP A 198 -5.49 21.96 -1.25
CA ASP A 198 -4.51 22.90 -0.69
C ASP A 198 -5.14 24.28 -0.41
N ALA A 199 -5.98 24.79 -1.33
CA ALA A 199 -6.69 26.05 -1.13
C ALA A 199 -7.71 25.97 0.02
N PHE A 200 -8.37 24.83 0.20
CA PHE A 200 -9.23 24.59 1.35
C PHE A 200 -8.47 24.59 2.67
N PHE A 201 -7.37 23.82 2.75
CA PHE A 201 -6.57 23.73 3.98
C PHE A 201 -5.84 25.04 4.31
N ALA A 202 -5.60 25.90 3.31
CA ALA A 202 -5.14 27.28 3.52
C ALA A 202 -6.24 28.22 4.06
N GLY A 203 -7.51 27.80 4.03
CA GLY A 203 -8.67 28.57 4.46
C GLY A 203 -9.21 29.54 3.40
N ASP A 204 -8.79 29.41 2.13
CA ASP A 204 -9.16 30.32 1.05
C ASP A 204 -10.58 30.05 0.50
N ILE A 205 -11.02 28.79 0.55
CA ILE A 205 -12.33 28.33 0.03
C ILE A 205 -13.01 27.35 0.98
N SER A 206 -14.31 27.17 0.83
CA SER A 206 -15.08 26.19 1.64
C SER A 206 -14.87 24.75 1.15
N ALA A 207 -15.15 23.76 2.01
CA ALA A 207 -15.10 22.34 1.63
C ALA A 207 -16.06 22.04 0.47
N GLN A 208 -17.26 22.63 0.49
CA GLN A 208 -18.25 22.50 -0.58
C GLN A 208 -17.76 23.11 -1.91
N GLU A 209 -17.16 24.30 -1.85
CA GLU A 209 -16.60 24.93 -3.05
C GLU A 209 -15.43 24.10 -3.62
N THR A 210 -14.62 23.52 -2.75
CA THR A 210 -13.50 22.62 -3.13
C THR A 210 -14.00 21.37 -3.85
N ALA A 211 -15.00 20.71 -3.27
CA ALA A 211 -15.70 19.56 -3.83
C ALA A 211 -16.24 19.85 -5.25
N GLU A 212 -16.91 20.99 -5.43
CA GLU A 212 -17.44 21.44 -6.73
C GLU A 212 -16.33 21.73 -7.75
N ARG A 213 -15.23 22.37 -7.35
CA ARG A 213 -14.09 22.65 -8.24
C ARG A 213 -13.41 21.37 -8.70
N ILE A 214 -13.18 20.42 -7.80
CA ILE A 214 -12.63 19.10 -8.12
C ILE A 214 -13.55 18.39 -9.10
N GLN A 215 -14.86 18.34 -8.84
CA GLN A 215 -15.82 17.68 -9.73
C GLN A 215 -15.77 18.26 -11.16
N ASN A 216 -15.76 19.60 -11.27
CA ASN A 216 -15.70 20.29 -12.57
C ASN A 216 -14.40 19.99 -13.33
N ARG A 217 -13.27 19.97 -12.63
CA ARG A 217 -11.95 19.70 -13.24
C ARG A 217 -11.74 18.21 -13.54
N ALA A 218 -12.26 17.31 -12.71
CA ALA A 218 -12.20 15.87 -12.90
C ALA A 218 -12.86 15.46 -14.22
N GLY A 219 -14.02 16.03 -14.55
CA GLY A 219 -14.71 15.75 -15.83
C GLY A 219 -13.89 16.11 -17.08
N LEU A 220 -12.97 17.07 -16.99
CA LEU A 220 -12.06 17.41 -18.08
C LEU A 220 -10.92 16.41 -18.20
N VAL A 221 -10.36 15.99 -17.06
CA VAL A 221 -9.23 15.03 -17.00
C VAL A 221 -9.65 13.60 -17.32
N LEU A 222 -10.89 13.23 -17.04
CA LEU A 222 -11.45 11.91 -17.33
C LEU A 222 -12.00 11.76 -18.75
N GLY A 223 -12.16 12.88 -19.48
CA GLY A 223 -12.64 12.90 -20.87
C GLY A 223 -11.55 12.89 -21.94
N GLU A 224 -10.27 12.87 -21.54
CA GLU A 224 -9.10 12.70 -22.40
C GLU A 224 -8.67 11.23 -22.50
#